data_AF-H1VBI8-F1
#
_entry.id   AF-H1VBI8-F1
#
_cell.length_a   1.000
_cell.length_b   1.000
_cell.length_c   1.000
_cell.angle_alpha   90.00
_cell.angle_beta   90.00
_cell.angle_gamma   90.00
#
_symmetry.space_group_name_H-M   'P 1'
#
loop_
_entity.id
_entity.type
_entity.pdbx_description
1 polymer ?
#
loop_
_entity_poly.entity_id
_entity_poly.type
_entity_poly.pdbx_seq_one_letter_code
_entity_poly.pdbx_strand_id
1 'polypeptide(L)'
;MTEHVVCDNLMRSIEDTCNEITNEMPDTDNTDTTDVSPTVNIDVEMNEESRSLEDATVVYNKPTERIFFFKRMKSEHPRLDVLFQVGGGSLRPGTHDGDDYAVWEASESLYLYRTTGPEFQVLQSVASVEYTTKNSQISKVRNNFSLKTCGVIGMRDAKGQLQVLKSAISGTEFIPVREQDKQDFLFDAKWVARVKVLAKLLRINLRTPFDGHSKPTSDGNVGNWRAGHIEKKLSTHMVYTLLAMYQKKKGKVTLKDLRHLRQILREEGFKPEFEIHLSRGPCGTPHRLGLCVPFVRRLSQITGVKFTIHS
;
A
#
# COMPACT_ATOMS: atom_id res chain seq x y z
N MET A 1 -25.09 -17.46 -13.14
CA MET A 1 -24.24 -18.14 -12.12
C MET A 1 -22.73 -18.02 -12.42
N THR A 2 -22.30 -17.20 -13.38
CA THR A 2 -20.96 -17.29 -14.00
C THR A 2 -20.00 -16.16 -13.62
N GLU A 3 -20.44 -14.92 -13.41
CA GLU A 3 -19.52 -13.80 -13.13
C GLU A 3 -19.00 -13.78 -11.69
N HIS A 4 -19.85 -14.09 -10.70
CA HIS A 4 -19.46 -14.08 -9.28
C HIS A 4 -18.40 -15.15 -8.96
N VAL A 5 -18.54 -16.36 -9.53
CA VAL A 5 -17.57 -17.45 -9.33
C VAL A 5 -16.23 -17.14 -9.99
N VAL A 6 -16.25 -16.44 -11.13
CA VAL A 6 -15.03 -16.00 -11.81
C VAL A 6 -14.30 -14.93 -11.01
N CYS A 7 -15.03 -13.97 -10.42
CA CYS A 7 -14.46 -12.94 -9.55
C CYS A 7 -13.77 -13.55 -8.32
N ASP A 8 -14.45 -14.46 -7.61
CA ASP A 8 -13.92 -15.06 -6.38
C ASP A 8 -12.72 -16.00 -6.65
N ASN A 9 -12.74 -16.77 -7.74
CA ASN A 9 -11.60 -17.61 -8.13
C ASN A 9 -10.38 -16.78 -8.55
N LEU A 10 -10.62 -15.64 -9.20
CA LEU A 10 -9.57 -14.72 -9.61
C LEU A 10 -8.97 -13.98 -8.42
N MET A 11 -9.79 -13.57 -7.44
CA MET A 11 -9.30 -13.02 -6.18
C MET A 11 -8.37 -14.01 -5.47
N ARG A 12 -8.79 -15.28 -5.33
CA ARG A 12 -7.94 -16.33 -4.75
C ARG A 12 -6.63 -16.50 -5.51
N SER A 13 -6.67 -16.50 -6.84
CA SER A 13 -5.46 -16.60 -7.67
C SER A 13 -4.50 -15.41 -7.45
N ILE A 14 -5.05 -14.20 -7.25
CA ILE A 14 -4.28 -13.01 -6.92
C ILE A 14 -3.70 -13.11 -5.51
N GLU A 15 -4.48 -13.56 -4.52
CA GLU A 15 -4.04 -13.79 -3.14
C GLU A 15 -2.91 -14.83 -3.07
N ASP A 16 -3.09 -15.97 -3.74
CA ASP A 16 -2.09 -17.03 -3.83
C ASP A 16 -0.79 -16.49 -4.45
N THR A 17 -0.88 -15.80 -5.59
CA THR A 17 0.30 -15.21 -6.24
C THR A 17 0.92 -14.10 -5.37
N CYS A 18 0.10 -13.31 -4.66
CA CYS A 18 0.56 -12.30 -3.72
C CYS A 18 1.36 -12.92 -2.56
N ASN A 19 1.04 -14.15 -2.16
CA ASN A 19 1.75 -14.88 -1.11
C ASN A 19 2.99 -15.59 -1.65
N GLU A 20 2.96 -16.07 -2.90
CA GLU A 20 4.10 -16.69 -3.59
C GLU A 20 5.21 -15.69 -3.95
N ILE A 21 4.88 -14.43 -4.21
CA ILE A 21 5.88 -13.36 -4.37
C ILE A 21 6.40 -13.00 -2.97
N THR A 22 7.16 -13.94 -2.40
CA THR A 22 7.73 -13.84 -1.06
C THR A 22 8.73 -12.70 -0.99
N ASN A 23 8.96 -12.22 0.23
CA ASN A 23 9.82 -11.08 0.55
C ASN A 23 11.34 -11.36 0.41
N GLU A 24 11.75 -12.41 -0.32
CA GLU A 24 13.17 -12.73 -0.52
C GLU A 24 13.92 -11.54 -1.16
N MET A 25 15.04 -11.16 -0.53
CA MET A 25 15.91 -10.10 -1.03
C MET A 25 16.38 -10.45 -2.44
N PRO A 26 16.42 -9.49 -3.38
CA PRO A 26 17.13 -9.75 -4.62
C PRO A 26 18.61 -10.02 -4.30
N ASP A 27 19.14 -11.09 -4.89
CA ASP A 27 20.59 -11.28 -4.97
C ASP A 27 21.18 -10.03 -5.61
N THR A 28 22.07 -9.38 -4.87
CA THR A 28 22.87 -8.28 -5.37
C THR A 28 23.93 -8.88 -6.28
N ASP A 29 23.63 -9.04 -7.57
CA ASP A 29 24.67 -9.29 -8.55
C ASP A 29 24.51 -8.49 -9.84
N ASN A 30 25.64 -7.86 -10.16
CA ASN A 30 26.12 -7.24 -11.39
C ASN A 30 25.42 -5.98 -11.92
N THR A 31 26.05 -4.87 -11.51
CA THR A 31 26.19 -3.64 -12.29
C THR A 31 26.79 -3.94 -13.65
N ASP A 32 25.97 -3.87 -14.70
CA ASP A 32 26.47 -3.53 -16.03
C ASP A 32 25.80 -2.23 -16.48
N THR A 33 26.57 -1.16 -16.34
CA THR A 33 26.31 0.16 -16.88
C THR A 33 26.72 0.18 -18.35
N THR A 34 25.75 0.19 -19.25
CA THR A 34 25.94 0.77 -20.58
C THR A 34 24.96 1.93 -20.73
N ASP A 35 25.53 3.11 -20.60
CA ASP A 35 24.90 4.40 -20.82
C ASP A 35 24.79 4.60 -22.34
N VAL A 36 23.58 4.51 -22.87
CA VAL A 36 23.28 4.95 -24.23
C VAL A 36 21.99 5.75 -24.17
N SER A 37 22.12 7.07 -24.27
CA SER A 37 21.02 7.96 -24.61
C SER A 37 20.63 7.72 -26.07
N PRO A 38 19.32 7.60 -26.36
CA PRO A 38 18.80 8.22 -27.56
C PRO A 38 17.65 9.16 -27.20
N THR A 39 17.86 10.42 -27.58
CA THR A 39 16.85 11.44 -27.74
C THR A 39 15.83 10.96 -28.77
N VAL A 40 14.68 10.48 -28.32
CA VAL A 40 13.49 10.31 -29.17
C VAL A 40 12.34 11.02 -28.48
N ASN A 41 11.96 12.17 -29.04
CA ASN A 41 10.70 12.84 -28.76
C ASN A 41 9.59 11.89 -29.19
N ILE A 42 8.97 11.23 -28.21
CA ILE A 42 7.67 10.59 -28.38
C ILE A 42 6.74 11.43 -27.52
N ASP A 43 6.13 12.41 -28.16
CA ASP A 43 4.91 13.03 -27.65
C ASP A 43 3.89 11.91 -27.48
N VAL A 44 3.64 11.54 -26.23
CA VAL A 44 2.56 10.62 -25.91
C VAL A 44 1.29 11.44 -26.08
N GLU A 45 0.63 11.29 -27.24
CA GLU A 45 -0.73 11.80 -27.44
C GLU A 45 -1.60 11.27 -26.30
N MET A 46 -2.01 12.21 -25.44
CA MET A 46 -2.87 11.97 -24.29
C MET A 46 -4.28 11.69 -24.80
N ASN A 47 -4.58 10.42 -25.04
CA ASN A 47 -5.92 9.98 -25.44
C ASN A 47 -6.96 10.29 -24.35
N GLU A 48 -8.23 10.48 -24.68
CA GLU A 48 -9.30 10.95 -23.77
C GLU A 48 -9.48 10.08 -22.51
N GLU A 49 -9.14 8.78 -22.54
CA GLU A 49 -9.07 7.90 -21.35
C GLU A 49 -8.25 8.52 -20.21
N SER A 50 -7.19 9.27 -20.54
CA SER A 50 -6.24 9.89 -19.60
C SER A 50 -6.87 10.96 -18.72
N ARG A 51 -7.83 11.73 -19.26
CA ARG A 51 -8.48 12.86 -18.56
C ARG A 51 -9.47 12.36 -17.51
N SER A 52 -10.17 11.26 -17.78
CA SER A 52 -11.11 10.62 -16.81
C SER A 52 -10.41 10.06 -15.56
N LEU A 53 -9.11 9.72 -15.66
CA LEU A 53 -8.30 9.19 -14.57
C LEU A 53 -7.77 10.26 -13.60
N GLU A 54 -7.83 11.55 -13.96
CA GLU A 54 -7.27 12.62 -13.13
C GLU A 54 -8.04 12.81 -11.81
N ASP A 55 -9.37 12.70 -11.85
CA ASP A 55 -10.26 12.85 -10.68
C ASP A 55 -10.54 11.54 -9.93
N ALA A 56 -10.36 10.37 -10.55
CA ALA A 56 -10.71 9.08 -9.93
C ALA A 56 -9.61 8.44 -9.06
N THR A 57 -8.37 8.94 -9.13
CA THR A 57 -7.23 8.29 -8.43
C THR A 57 -7.28 8.53 -6.92
N VAL A 58 -7.80 9.66 -6.46
CA VAL A 58 -7.92 9.99 -5.03
C VAL A 58 -9.39 10.19 -4.71
N VAL A 59 -9.89 9.40 -3.77
CA VAL A 59 -11.29 9.45 -3.33
C VAL A 59 -11.30 9.95 -1.88
N TYR A 60 -11.91 11.12 -1.68
CA TYR A 60 -12.03 11.73 -0.35
C TYR A 60 -13.26 11.24 0.43
N ASN A 61 -14.30 10.78 -0.29
CA ASN A 61 -15.47 10.15 0.31
C ASN A 61 -15.21 8.64 0.40
N LYS A 62 -14.78 8.18 1.57
CA LYS A 62 -14.52 6.75 1.81
C LYS A 62 -15.77 5.91 1.47
N PRO A 63 -15.58 4.65 1.07
CA PRO A 63 -16.64 3.66 0.97
C PRO A 63 -17.46 3.58 2.26
N THR A 64 -18.63 2.94 2.21
CA THR A 64 -19.53 2.75 3.36
C THR A 64 -18.82 2.18 4.60
N GLU A 65 -17.76 1.40 4.43
CA GLU A 65 -16.95 0.89 5.54
C GLU A 65 -16.00 1.95 6.11
N ARG A 66 -16.11 2.21 7.42
CA ARG A 66 -15.14 3.04 8.14
C ARG A 66 -13.93 2.20 8.55
N ILE A 67 -12.79 2.52 7.94
CA ILE A 67 -11.49 1.87 8.21
C ILE A 67 -10.67 2.74 9.16
N PHE A 68 -10.17 2.11 10.23
CA PHE A 68 -9.32 2.74 11.24
C PHE A 68 -7.94 2.08 11.27
N PHE A 69 -6.92 2.88 11.53
CA PHE A 69 -5.53 2.42 11.69
C PHE A 69 -5.12 2.63 13.14
N PHE A 70 -5.20 1.58 13.94
CA PHE A 70 -4.88 1.65 15.36
C PHE A 70 -3.41 1.28 15.59
N LYS A 71 -2.63 2.26 16.05
CA LYS A 71 -1.22 2.09 16.38
C LYS A 71 -1.03 2.02 17.88
N ARG A 72 -0.36 0.97 18.36
CA ARG A 72 -0.08 0.79 19.78
C ARG A 72 1.27 0.13 20.00
N MET A 73 1.68 0.05 21.27
CA MET A 73 2.77 -0.83 21.69
C MET A 73 2.14 -2.07 22.32
N LYS A 74 2.58 -3.28 21.96
CA LYS A 74 2.20 -4.55 22.57
C LYS A 74 3.48 -5.31 22.91
N SER A 75 3.68 -5.62 24.19
CA SER A 75 4.90 -6.31 24.66
C SER A 75 6.19 -5.69 24.11
N GLU A 76 6.32 -4.36 24.20
CA GLU A 76 7.46 -3.56 23.69
C GLU A 76 7.61 -3.50 22.15
N HIS A 77 6.78 -4.22 21.40
CA HIS A 77 6.74 -4.16 19.95
C HIS A 77 5.66 -3.18 19.46
N PRO A 78 5.96 -2.30 18.49
CA PRO A 78 4.93 -1.57 17.80
C PRO A 78 3.97 -2.51 17.09
N ARG A 79 2.68 -2.25 17.22
CA ARG A 79 1.63 -3.02 16.56
C ARG A 79 0.71 -2.07 15.80
N LEU A 80 0.41 -2.46 14.56
CA LEU A 80 -0.65 -1.86 13.76
C LEU A 80 -1.80 -2.86 13.70
N ASP A 81 -2.99 -2.42 14.07
CA ASP A 81 -4.25 -3.11 13.80
C ASP A 81 -5.05 -2.27 12.79
N VAL A 82 -5.52 -2.90 11.71
CA VAL A 82 -6.43 -2.30 10.72
C VAL A 82 -7.83 -2.76 11.07
N LEU A 83 -8.71 -1.82 11.40
CA LEU A 83 -10.00 -2.13 11.99
C LEU A 83 -11.13 -1.67 11.07
N PHE A 84 -12.11 -2.55 10.84
CA PHE A 84 -13.37 -2.21 10.17
C PHE A 84 -14.46 -2.01 11.21
N GLN A 85 -15.28 -0.97 11.05
CA GLN A 85 -16.51 -0.86 11.84
C GLN A 85 -17.51 -1.94 11.40
N VAL A 86 -17.84 -2.85 12.30
CA VAL A 86 -18.77 -3.97 12.08
C VAL A 86 -20.09 -3.80 12.83
N GLY A 87 -20.19 -2.79 13.70
CA GLY A 87 -21.41 -2.50 14.43
C GLY A 87 -21.29 -1.27 15.32
N GLY A 88 -22.26 -1.13 16.22
CA GLY A 88 -22.28 -0.10 17.24
C GLY A 88 -23.16 -0.51 18.41
N GLY A 89 -23.08 0.24 19.50
CA GLY A 89 -23.88 0.02 20.69
C GLY A 89 -23.90 1.25 21.57
N SER A 90 -24.56 1.12 22.72
CA SER A 90 -24.67 2.17 23.72
C SER A 90 -24.32 1.62 25.10
N LEU A 91 -23.57 2.39 25.88
CA LEU A 91 -23.29 2.11 27.27
C LEU A 91 -24.59 2.16 28.08
N ARG A 92 -24.64 1.40 29.16
CA ARG A 92 -25.82 1.42 30.03
C ARG A 92 -25.99 2.81 30.66
N PRO A 93 -27.24 3.29 30.83
CA PRO A 93 -27.50 4.53 31.56
C PRO A 93 -26.86 4.49 32.96
N GLY A 94 -26.17 5.56 33.34
CA GLY A 94 -25.48 5.66 34.65
C GLY A 94 -24.01 5.22 34.66
N THR A 95 -23.47 4.75 33.52
CA THR A 95 -22.01 4.55 33.38
C THR A 95 -21.35 5.93 33.19
N HIS A 96 -20.85 6.54 34.28
CA HIS A 96 -20.15 7.84 34.22
C HIS A 96 -18.63 7.68 34.12
N ASP A 97 -18.05 8.54 33.27
CA ASP A 97 -16.66 9.02 33.19
C ASP A 97 -15.54 7.99 33.24
N GLY A 98 -15.20 7.46 32.06
CA GLY A 98 -13.89 6.86 31.83
C GLY A 98 -13.46 7.11 30.39
N ASP A 99 -12.49 8.01 30.23
CA ASP A 99 -11.77 8.43 29.01
C ASP A 99 -12.62 8.64 27.74
N ASP A 100 -12.83 9.91 27.39
CA ASP A 100 -13.20 10.28 26.02
C ASP A 100 -12.09 9.82 25.04
N TYR A 101 -12.48 9.48 23.81
CA TYR A 101 -11.58 8.94 22.78
C TYR A 101 -10.85 7.64 23.20
N ALA A 102 -11.55 6.75 23.89
CA ALA A 102 -11.00 5.47 24.32
C ALA A 102 -11.24 4.34 23.30
N VAL A 103 -10.24 3.47 23.20
CA VAL A 103 -10.28 2.20 22.45
C VAL A 103 -10.02 1.07 23.42
N TRP A 104 -10.97 0.16 23.58
CA TRP A 104 -10.83 -1.04 24.40
C TRP A 104 -10.71 -2.28 23.53
N GLU A 105 -9.74 -3.14 23.83
CA GLU A 105 -9.59 -4.48 23.24
C GLU A 105 -10.56 -5.41 23.99
N ALA A 106 -11.67 -5.79 23.35
CA ALA A 106 -12.67 -6.70 23.90
C ALA A 106 -12.27 -8.17 23.71
N SER A 107 -11.57 -8.47 22.61
CA SER A 107 -10.89 -9.73 22.32
C SER A 107 -9.71 -9.47 21.39
N GLU A 108 -8.97 -10.51 21.00
CA GLU A 108 -7.80 -10.39 20.12
C GLU A 108 -8.10 -9.70 18.77
N SER A 109 -9.34 -9.82 18.28
CA SER A 109 -9.77 -9.26 17.00
C SER A 109 -10.94 -8.28 17.12
N LEU A 110 -11.45 -7.99 18.31
CA LEU A 110 -12.61 -7.14 18.52
C LEU A 110 -12.27 -5.96 19.45
N TYR A 111 -12.65 -4.77 19.02
CA TYR A 111 -12.38 -3.52 19.71
C TYR A 111 -13.65 -2.71 19.86
N LEU A 112 -13.73 -1.93 20.94
CA LEU A 112 -14.77 -0.96 21.18
C LEU A 112 -14.13 0.43 21.10
N TYR A 113 -14.65 1.30 20.24
CA TYR A 113 -14.17 2.67 20.11
C TYR A 113 -15.26 3.66 20.48
N ARG A 114 -14.97 4.56 21.41
CA ARG A 114 -15.90 5.60 21.87
C ARG A 114 -15.23 6.96 21.76
N THR A 115 -15.89 7.91 21.12
CA THR A 115 -15.43 9.30 21.06
C THR A 115 -15.91 10.06 22.29
N THR A 116 -17.23 10.21 22.44
CA THR A 116 -17.90 10.96 23.50
C THR A 116 -19.29 10.40 23.72
N GLY A 117 -19.85 10.57 24.92
CA GLY A 117 -21.20 10.11 25.24
C GLY A 117 -21.31 8.58 25.34
N PRO A 118 -22.55 8.05 25.34
CA PRO A 118 -22.78 6.62 25.61
C PRO A 118 -22.56 5.74 24.38
N GLU A 119 -22.52 6.30 23.17
CA GLU A 119 -22.44 5.51 21.92
C GLU A 119 -21.01 5.05 21.64
N PHE A 120 -20.85 3.78 21.28
CA PHE A 120 -19.58 3.22 20.85
C PHE A 120 -19.71 2.48 19.52
N GLN A 121 -18.59 2.37 18.81
CA GLN A 121 -18.43 1.61 17.59
C GLN A 121 -17.79 0.26 17.93
N VAL A 122 -18.30 -0.81 17.33
CA VAL A 122 -17.66 -2.14 17.38
C VAL A 122 -16.77 -2.24 16.16
N LEU A 123 -15.47 -2.44 16.39
CA LEU A 123 -14.47 -2.54 15.35
C LEU A 123 -13.86 -3.94 15.34
N GLN A 124 -13.73 -4.54 14.16
CA GLN A 124 -13.07 -5.83 13.97
C GLN A 124 -11.72 -5.63 13.29
N SER A 125 -10.67 -6.24 13.84
CA SER A 125 -9.36 -6.28 13.21
C SER A 125 -9.39 -7.21 12.00
N VAL A 126 -9.03 -6.68 10.85
CA VAL A 126 -8.96 -7.40 9.57
C VAL A 126 -7.52 -7.62 9.10
N ALA A 127 -6.56 -6.89 9.68
CA ALA A 127 -5.14 -7.13 9.49
C ALA A 127 -4.37 -6.62 10.72
N SER A 128 -3.35 -7.35 11.14
CA SER A 128 -2.54 -6.99 12.29
C SER A 128 -1.08 -7.32 12.03
N VAL A 129 -0.18 -6.37 12.32
CA VAL A 129 1.27 -6.58 12.16
C VAL A 129 1.99 -6.06 13.40
N GLU A 130 2.87 -6.89 13.96
CA GLU A 130 3.79 -6.52 15.03
C GLU A 130 5.20 -6.32 14.46
N TYR A 131 5.82 -5.19 14.79
CA TYR A 131 7.05 -4.73 14.19
C TYR A 131 8.22 -4.73 15.18
N THR A 132 9.42 -4.76 14.61
CA THR A 132 10.67 -4.45 15.29
C THR A 132 11.54 -3.56 14.41
N THR A 133 12.59 -3.00 14.99
CA THR A 133 13.60 -2.20 14.27
C THR A 133 14.98 -2.63 14.72
N LYS A 134 15.99 -2.51 13.85
CA LYS A 134 17.37 -2.82 14.22
C LYS A 134 17.87 -1.77 15.25
N ASN A 135 18.23 -2.21 16.44
CA ASN A 135 19.00 -1.47 17.46
C ASN A 135 18.45 -0.07 17.82
N SER A 136 17.18 0.02 18.23
CA SER A 136 16.62 1.27 18.76
C SER A 136 16.06 1.08 20.17
N GLN A 137 16.34 2.03 21.06
CA GLN A 137 15.67 2.10 22.36
C GLN A 137 14.16 2.19 22.18
N ILE A 138 13.39 1.49 23.01
CA ILE A 138 11.92 1.35 22.91
C ILE A 138 11.22 2.72 22.79
N SER A 139 11.67 3.72 23.55
CA SER A 139 11.12 5.09 23.50
C SER A 139 11.26 5.74 22.12
N LYS A 140 12.40 5.54 21.45
CA LYS A 140 12.64 6.01 20.08
C LYS A 140 11.78 5.24 19.08
N VAL A 141 11.61 3.93 19.28
CA VAL A 141 10.76 3.09 18.42
C VAL A 141 9.30 3.57 18.47
N ARG A 142 8.75 3.81 19.68
CA ARG A 142 7.39 4.32 19.87
C ARG A 142 7.16 5.64 19.13
N ASN A 143 8.08 6.60 19.31
CA ASN A 143 7.99 7.91 18.67
C ASN A 143 8.12 7.82 17.14
N ASN A 144 9.04 7.00 16.64
CA ASN A 144 9.22 6.81 15.21
C ASN A 144 8.00 6.14 14.56
N PHE A 145 7.41 5.15 15.24
CA PHE A 145 6.25 4.40 14.75
C PHE A 145 4.98 5.27 14.67
N SER A 146 4.73 6.09 15.71
CA SER A 146 3.55 6.98 15.72
C SER A 146 3.54 7.95 14.53
N LEU A 147 4.73 8.38 14.09
CA LEU A 147 4.93 9.28 12.96
C LEU A 147 4.87 8.61 11.59
N LYS A 148 5.02 7.29 11.46
CA LYS A 148 4.95 6.63 10.15
C LYS A 148 3.54 6.71 9.58
N THR A 149 3.39 6.80 8.27
CA THR A 149 2.11 6.47 7.64
C THR A 149 2.00 4.95 7.59
N CYS A 150 0.81 4.42 7.83
CA CYS A 150 0.42 3.02 7.61
C CYS A 150 -0.67 2.97 6.53
N GLY A 151 -0.79 1.86 5.81
CA GLY A 151 -1.85 1.64 4.85
C GLY A 151 -2.01 0.18 4.43
N VAL A 152 -3.11 -0.10 3.77
CA VAL A 152 -3.43 -1.41 3.20
C VAL A 152 -3.82 -1.28 1.74
N ILE A 153 -3.68 -2.36 0.99
CA ILE A 153 -4.29 -2.52 -0.33
C ILE A 153 -5.26 -3.69 -0.29
N GLY A 154 -6.40 -3.50 -0.94
CA GLY A 154 -7.41 -4.54 -1.05
C GLY A 154 -8.16 -4.44 -2.36
N MET A 155 -9.05 -5.41 -2.58
CA MET A 155 -10.01 -5.43 -3.68
C MET A 155 -11.38 -5.80 -3.14
N ARG A 156 -12.43 -5.38 -3.83
CA ARG A 156 -13.80 -5.70 -3.42
C ARG A 156 -14.22 -7.05 -4.01
N ASP A 157 -14.83 -7.89 -3.18
CA ASP A 157 -15.43 -9.14 -3.60
C ASP A 157 -16.73 -8.92 -4.38
N ALA A 158 -17.34 -10.01 -4.84
CA ALA A 158 -18.63 -10.02 -5.53
C ALA A 158 -19.79 -9.39 -4.73
N LYS A 159 -19.68 -9.31 -3.39
CA LYS A 159 -20.65 -8.70 -2.48
C LYS A 159 -20.30 -7.23 -2.18
N GLY A 160 -19.24 -6.71 -2.78
CA GLY A 160 -18.74 -5.37 -2.55
C GLY A 160 -17.96 -5.21 -1.25
N GLN A 161 -17.60 -6.29 -0.53
CA GLN A 161 -16.83 -6.21 0.71
C GLN A 161 -15.34 -6.09 0.39
N LEU A 162 -14.65 -5.19 1.08
CA LEU A 162 -13.21 -5.02 0.91
C LEU A 162 -12.43 -6.19 1.53
N GLN A 163 -11.73 -6.96 0.70
CA GLN A 163 -10.76 -7.96 1.14
C GLN A 163 -9.36 -7.34 1.16
N VAL A 164 -8.72 -7.34 2.34
CA VAL A 164 -7.37 -6.80 2.51
C VAL A 164 -6.36 -7.82 2.00
N LEU A 165 -5.54 -7.40 1.03
CA LEU A 165 -4.53 -8.26 0.40
C LEU A 165 -3.17 -8.10 1.07
N LYS A 166 -2.75 -6.85 1.33
CA LYS A 166 -1.44 -6.56 1.96
C LYS A 166 -1.49 -5.27 2.77
N SER A 167 -0.61 -5.19 3.76
CA SER A 167 -0.34 -4.00 4.55
C SER A 167 1.08 -3.47 4.31
N ALA A 168 1.28 -2.18 4.55
CA ALA A 168 2.59 -1.55 4.49
C ALA A 168 2.70 -0.36 5.47
N ILE A 169 3.93 -0.07 5.88
CA ILE A 169 4.30 1.10 6.69
C ILE A 169 5.29 1.97 5.90
N SER A 170 5.26 3.28 6.06
CA SER A 170 6.20 4.16 5.34
C SER A 170 7.63 3.99 5.85
N GLY A 171 8.61 4.07 4.95
CA GLY A 171 10.04 3.92 5.27
C GLY A 171 10.58 2.53 4.92
N THR A 172 11.68 2.16 5.57
CA THR A 172 12.41 0.88 5.38
C THR A 172 12.94 0.24 6.67
N GLU A 173 12.59 0.80 7.83
CA GLU A 173 13.24 0.47 9.11
C GLU A 173 12.50 -0.61 9.90
N PHE A 174 11.18 -0.75 9.67
CA PHE A 174 10.33 -1.66 10.40
C PHE A 174 10.26 -3.02 9.72
N ILE A 175 10.39 -4.07 10.52
CA ILE A 175 10.40 -5.46 10.07
C ILE A 175 9.35 -6.21 10.90
N PRO A 176 8.52 -7.06 10.29
CA PRO A 176 7.56 -7.88 11.04
C PRO A 176 8.28 -8.85 11.98
N VAL A 177 7.74 -9.03 13.18
CA VAL A 177 8.26 -9.94 14.22
C VAL A 177 7.72 -11.35 14.02
N ARG A 178 6.42 -11.47 13.72
CA ARG A 178 5.74 -12.77 13.61
C ARG A 178 5.87 -13.32 12.19
N GLU A 179 5.98 -14.64 12.05
CA GLU A 179 6.17 -15.27 10.73
C GLU A 179 4.93 -15.07 9.84
N GLN A 180 3.74 -15.19 10.40
CA GLN A 180 2.49 -14.93 9.70
C GLN A 180 2.41 -13.51 9.15
N ASP A 181 2.94 -12.53 9.88
CA ASP A 181 2.92 -11.13 9.46
C ASP A 181 3.76 -10.89 8.20
N LYS A 182 4.79 -11.72 7.95
CA LYS A 182 5.63 -11.60 6.75
C LYS A 182 4.86 -11.90 5.47
N GLN A 183 3.76 -12.64 5.56
CA GLN A 183 2.87 -12.88 4.42
C GLN A 183 1.98 -11.65 4.20
N ASP A 184 1.39 -11.10 5.26
CA ASP A 184 0.45 -9.98 5.14
C ASP A 184 1.12 -8.61 4.95
N PHE A 185 2.43 -8.51 5.19
CA PHE A 185 3.19 -7.27 5.17
C PHE A 185 4.19 -7.19 4.01
N LEU A 186 4.25 -6.03 3.37
CA LEU A 186 5.24 -5.74 2.32
C LEU A 186 6.60 -5.38 2.90
N PHE A 187 7.61 -6.23 2.69
CA PHE A 187 8.96 -5.92 3.15
C PHE A 187 9.58 -4.74 2.41
N ASP A 188 9.84 -3.68 3.16
CA ASP A 188 10.04 -2.35 2.60
C ASP A 188 11.23 -2.23 1.65
N ALA A 189 12.38 -2.84 1.94
CA ALA A 189 13.61 -2.62 1.17
C ALA A 189 13.49 -3.12 -0.29
N LYS A 190 12.91 -4.31 -0.47
CA LYS A 190 12.66 -4.91 -1.80
C LYS A 190 11.71 -4.04 -2.62
N TRP A 191 10.61 -3.59 -2.00
CA TRP A 191 9.61 -2.79 -2.68
C TRP A 191 10.09 -1.37 -2.97
N VAL A 192 10.94 -0.79 -2.12
CA VAL A 192 11.64 0.47 -2.42
C VAL A 192 12.51 0.33 -3.68
N ALA A 193 13.28 -0.76 -3.81
CA ALA A 193 14.08 -0.98 -5.01
C ALA A 193 13.21 -1.13 -6.27
N ARG A 194 12.12 -1.91 -6.20
CA ARG A 194 11.16 -2.07 -7.31
C ARG A 194 10.45 -0.76 -7.68
N VAL A 195 10.08 0.05 -6.69
CA VAL A 195 9.51 1.39 -6.91
C VAL A 195 10.51 2.28 -7.65
N LYS A 196 11.80 2.24 -7.30
CA LYS A 196 12.84 3.00 -8.02
C LYS A 196 12.97 2.56 -9.48
N VAL A 197 12.91 1.25 -9.75
CA VAL A 197 12.90 0.71 -11.12
C VAL A 197 11.69 1.22 -11.89
N LEU A 198 10.48 1.09 -11.34
CA LEU A 198 9.27 1.57 -12.01
C LEU A 198 9.29 3.10 -12.19
N ALA A 199 9.77 3.87 -11.21
CA ALA A 199 9.83 5.31 -11.33
C ALA A 199 10.73 5.76 -12.50
N LYS A 200 11.86 5.07 -12.73
CA LYS A 200 12.69 5.30 -13.92
C LYS A 200 11.92 5.05 -15.21
N LEU A 201 11.21 3.92 -15.30
CA LEU A 201 10.37 3.58 -16.47
C LEU A 201 9.24 4.60 -16.69
N LEU A 202 8.65 5.10 -15.62
CA LEU A 202 7.57 6.09 -15.63
C LEU A 202 8.07 7.53 -15.78
N ARG A 203 9.39 7.75 -15.93
CA ARG A 203 10.04 9.07 -15.99
C ARG A 203 9.67 9.97 -14.80
N ILE A 204 9.74 9.43 -13.59
CA ILE A 204 9.49 10.12 -12.33
C ILE A 204 10.80 10.24 -11.55
N ASN A 205 11.25 11.47 -11.28
CA ASN A 205 12.45 11.71 -10.49
C ASN A 205 12.14 11.61 -8.98
N LEU A 206 12.61 10.53 -8.34
CA LEU A 206 12.43 10.31 -6.91
C LEU A 206 13.47 11.02 -6.03
N ARG A 207 14.52 11.63 -6.61
CA ARG A 207 15.56 12.32 -5.85
C ARG A 207 14.96 13.42 -4.99
N THR A 208 15.42 13.51 -3.75
CA THR A 208 14.99 14.54 -2.80
C THR A 208 16.11 14.85 -1.79
N PRO A 209 16.15 16.06 -1.20
CA PRO A 209 17.13 16.39 -0.16
C PRO A 209 17.10 15.47 1.07
N PHE A 210 16.01 14.72 1.27
CA PHE A 210 15.80 13.82 2.41
C PHE A 210 16.41 12.43 2.24
N ASP A 211 16.93 12.08 1.07
CA ASP A 211 17.44 10.73 0.77
C ASP A 211 18.63 10.30 1.65
N GLY A 212 19.40 11.27 2.15
CA GLY A 212 20.56 11.03 2.99
C GLY A 212 20.30 10.92 4.49
N HIS A 213 19.07 11.11 4.99
CA HIS A 213 18.77 11.14 6.43
C HIS A 213 19.76 12.01 7.24
N SER A 214 19.92 13.27 6.82
CA SER A 214 20.89 14.22 7.39
C SER A 214 22.37 13.91 7.12
N LYS A 215 22.67 12.93 6.26
CA LYS A 215 24.00 12.68 5.67
C LYS A 215 24.01 13.04 4.18
N PRO A 216 25.18 13.14 3.53
CA PRO A 216 25.24 13.28 2.08
C PRO A 216 24.49 12.15 1.37
N THR A 217 23.81 12.50 0.28
CA THR A 217 23.16 11.54 -0.61
C THR A 217 24.23 10.72 -1.33
N SER A 218 24.08 9.40 -1.37
CA SER A 218 24.92 8.46 -2.12
C SER A 218 24.06 7.67 -3.10
N ASP A 219 24.67 7.07 -4.13
CA ASP A 219 23.92 6.33 -5.16
C ASP A 219 23.05 5.20 -4.58
N GLY A 220 23.46 4.63 -3.44
CA GLY A 220 22.69 3.62 -2.71
C GLY A 220 21.41 4.16 -2.05
N ASN A 221 21.36 5.44 -1.69
CA ASN A 221 20.22 6.03 -0.98
C ASN A 221 19.36 7.00 -1.81
N VAL A 222 19.82 7.44 -2.99
CA VAL A 222 19.03 8.30 -3.90
C VAL A 222 17.63 7.73 -4.12
N GLY A 223 16.62 8.56 -3.88
CA GLY A 223 15.20 8.26 -4.05
C GLY A 223 14.56 7.37 -2.98
N ASN A 224 15.30 6.88 -1.98
CA ASN A 224 14.77 5.98 -0.97
C ASN A 224 13.65 6.62 -0.15
N TRP A 225 13.78 7.92 0.17
CA TRP A 225 12.77 8.61 0.98
C TRP A 225 11.41 8.60 0.27
N ARG A 226 11.38 9.01 -1.01
CA ARG A 226 10.13 9.03 -1.80
C ARG A 226 9.65 7.64 -2.18
N ALA A 227 10.56 6.69 -2.39
CA ALA A 227 10.22 5.31 -2.72
C ALA A 227 9.61 4.55 -1.53
N GLY A 228 9.96 4.93 -0.30
CA GLY A 228 9.42 4.34 0.94
C GLY A 228 7.97 4.69 1.25
N HIS A 229 7.29 5.50 0.43
CA HIS A 229 5.88 5.84 0.61
C HIS A 229 4.97 4.66 0.22
N ILE A 230 3.90 4.48 0.98
CA ILE A 230 3.06 3.28 0.97
C ILE A 230 2.33 3.09 -0.35
N GLU A 231 1.78 4.16 -0.90
CA GLU A 231 0.99 4.13 -2.13
C GLU A 231 1.79 3.53 -3.28
N LYS A 232 3.07 3.91 -3.38
CA LYS A 232 3.97 3.40 -4.42
C LYS A 232 4.31 1.94 -4.18
N LYS A 233 4.59 1.54 -2.93
CA LYS A 233 4.94 0.15 -2.59
C LYS A 233 3.78 -0.80 -2.86
N LEU A 234 2.58 -0.47 -2.39
CA LEU A 234 1.38 -1.29 -2.58
C LEU A 234 0.99 -1.42 -4.05
N SER A 235 0.94 -0.31 -4.79
CA SER A 235 0.62 -0.35 -6.23
C SER A 235 1.69 -1.10 -7.04
N THR A 236 2.98 -0.92 -6.71
CA THR A 236 4.08 -1.69 -7.31
C THR A 236 3.91 -3.18 -7.02
N HIS A 237 3.54 -3.56 -5.80
CA HIS A 237 3.30 -4.97 -5.47
C HIS A 237 2.23 -5.62 -6.32
N MET A 238 1.06 -4.98 -6.45
CA MET A 238 -0.03 -5.52 -7.26
C MET A 238 0.37 -5.65 -8.74
N VAL A 239 1.06 -4.65 -9.30
CA VAL A 239 1.55 -4.76 -10.69
C VAL A 239 2.54 -5.91 -10.85
N TYR A 240 3.50 -6.07 -9.94
CA TYR A 240 4.42 -7.21 -9.98
C TYR A 240 3.69 -8.55 -9.83
N THR A 241 2.61 -8.57 -9.04
CA THR A 241 1.75 -9.75 -8.87
C THR A 241 1.09 -10.14 -10.19
N LEU A 242 0.46 -9.19 -10.86
CA LEU A 242 -0.17 -9.44 -12.15
C LEU A 242 0.86 -9.80 -13.25
N LEU A 243 2.05 -9.20 -13.23
CA LEU A 243 3.14 -9.60 -14.13
C LEU A 243 3.60 -11.05 -13.87
N ALA A 244 3.70 -11.47 -12.62
CA ALA A 244 4.03 -12.86 -12.29
C ALA A 244 2.90 -13.80 -12.69
N MET A 245 1.64 -13.42 -12.47
CA MET A 245 0.47 -14.23 -12.78
C MET A 245 0.33 -14.47 -14.29
N TYR A 246 0.31 -13.39 -15.08
CA TYR A 246 -0.02 -13.42 -16.52
C TYR A 246 1.20 -13.58 -17.44
N GLN A 247 2.39 -13.16 -17.01
CA GLN A 247 3.60 -13.21 -17.84
C GLN A 247 4.72 -14.06 -17.23
N LYS A 248 4.50 -14.67 -16.05
CA LYS A 248 5.52 -15.45 -15.31
C LYS A 248 6.84 -14.68 -15.13
N LYS A 249 6.75 -13.35 -15.02
CA LYS A 249 7.91 -12.46 -14.95
C LYS A 249 8.58 -12.54 -13.58
N LYS A 250 9.82 -13.08 -13.54
CA LYS A 250 10.65 -13.16 -12.32
C LYS A 250 11.80 -12.16 -12.27
N GLY A 251 12.22 -11.62 -13.41
CA GLY A 251 13.38 -10.72 -13.55
C GLY A 251 13.04 -9.22 -13.59
N LYS A 252 13.99 -8.42 -14.09
CA LYS A 252 13.85 -6.97 -14.25
C LYS A 252 12.64 -6.63 -15.13
N VAL A 253 11.75 -5.79 -14.60
CA VAL A 253 10.57 -5.28 -15.33
C VAL A 253 10.99 -4.17 -16.29
N THR A 254 10.42 -4.20 -17.49
CA THR A 254 10.64 -3.23 -18.57
C THR A 254 9.34 -2.53 -18.94
N LEU A 255 9.44 -1.43 -19.69
CA LEU A 255 8.27 -0.72 -20.20
C LEU A 255 7.40 -1.59 -21.12
N LYS A 256 8.02 -2.50 -21.88
CA LYS A 256 7.33 -3.45 -22.76
C LYS A 256 6.49 -4.42 -21.95
N ASP A 257 7.02 -4.95 -20.85
CA ASP A 257 6.29 -5.87 -19.96
C ASP A 257 5.02 -5.19 -19.39
N LEU A 258 5.13 -3.92 -18.97
CA LEU A 258 3.99 -3.15 -18.44
C LEU A 258 2.89 -2.91 -19.49
N ARG A 259 3.27 -2.56 -20.72
CA ARG A 259 2.30 -2.37 -21.82
C ARG A 259 1.68 -3.68 -22.25
N HIS A 260 2.47 -4.75 -22.28
CA HIS A 260 1.98 -6.08 -22.60
C HIS A 260 0.99 -6.58 -21.53
N LEU A 261 1.19 -6.22 -20.26
CA LEU A 261 0.23 -6.51 -19.21
C LEU A 261 -1.12 -5.86 -19.51
N ARG A 262 -1.12 -4.57 -19.88
CA ARG A 262 -2.35 -3.86 -20.29
C ARG A 262 -3.06 -4.56 -21.44
N GLN A 263 -2.30 -5.04 -22.42
CA GLN A 263 -2.85 -5.77 -23.57
C GLN A 263 -3.53 -7.07 -23.13
N ILE A 264 -2.83 -7.92 -22.35
CA ILE A 264 -3.38 -9.19 -21.85
C ILE A 264 -4.65 -8.93 -21.03
N LEU A 265 -4.61 -7.97 -20.09
CA LEU A 265 -5.78 -7.64 -19.28
C LEU A 265 -6.99 -7.22 -20.14
N ARG A 266 -6.76 -6.46 -21.23
CA ARG A 266 -7.82 -6.08 -22.17
C ARG A 266 -8.36 -7.26 -22.98
N GLU A 267 -7.49 -8.14 -23.47
CA GLU A 267 -7.85 -9.32 -24.26
C GLU A 267 -8.66 -10.32 -23.43
N GLU A 268 -8.28 -10.51 -22.17
CA GLU A 268 -9.02 -11.31 -21.18
C GLU A 268 -10.30 -10.63 -20.67
N GLY A 269 -10.55 -9.37 -21.05
CA GLY A 269 -11.66 -8.57 -20.52
C GLY A 269 -11.55 -8.24 -19.02
N PHE A 270 -10.40 -8.51 -18.40
CA PHE A 270 -10.17 -8.34 -16.98
C PHE A 270 -9.79 -6.89 -16.63
N LYS A 271 -10.49 -6.31 -15.66
CA LYS A 271 -10.30 -4.94 -15.19
C LYS A 271 -9.96 -4.95 -13.69
N PRO A 272 -8.70 -5.22 -13.30
CA PRO A 272 -8.31 -5.23 -11.90
C PRO A 272 -8.46 -3.84 -11.29
N GLU A 273 -9.23 -3.76 -10.20
CA GLU A 273 -9.42 -2.54 -9.41
C GLU A 273 -8.97 -2.77 -7.96
N PHE A 274 -8.03 -1.96 -7.50
CA PHE A 274 -7.49 -2.03 -6.14
C PHE A 274 -7.73 -0.72 -5.39
N GLU A 275 -7.98 -0.84 -4.09
CA GLU A 275 -8.15 0.26 -3.15
C GLU A 275 -6.97 0.34 -2.19
N ILE A 276 -6.30 1.47 -2.16
CA ILE A 276 -5.24 1.80 -1.21
C ILE A 276 -5.84 2.66 -0.11
N HIS A 277 -5.88 2.15 1.11
CA HIS A 277 -6.38 2.89 2.28
C HIS A 277 -5.22 3.34 3.15
N LEU A 278 -5.19 4.62 3.50
CA LEU A 278 -4.07 5.24 4.23
C LEU A 278 -4.54 5.80 5.58
N SER A 279 -3.67 5.68 6.58
CA SER A 279 -3.82 6.36 7.88
C SER A 279 -3.65 7.89 7.83
N ARG A 280 -3.12 8.43 6.73
CA ARG A 280 -2.90 9.86 6.49
C ARG A 280 -3.09 10.16 5.01
N GLY A 281 -3.51 11.38 4.68
CA GLY A 281 -3.66 11.85 3.30
C GLY A 281 -2.47 11.50 2.38
N PRO A 282 -2.69 11.21 1.09
CA PRO A 282 -1.61 10.89 0.17
C PRO A 282 -0.78 12.13 -0.20
N CYS A 283 0.41 11.89 -0.74
CA CYS A 283 1.26 12.95 -1.31
C CYS A 283 1.06 13.12 -2.82
N GLY A 284 1.26 14.33 -3.36
CA GLY A 284 1.04 14.62 -4.78
C GLY A 284 -0.39 15.01 -5.13
N THR A 285 -1.13 15.54 -4.15
CA THR A 285 -2.43 16.22 -4.34
C THR A 285 -2.22 17.73 -4.46
N PRO A 286 -3.19 18.52 -4.97
CA PRO A 286 -3.08 19.98 -5.04
C PRO A 286 -2.67 20.65 -3.71
N HIS A 287 -3.11 20.11 -2.58
CA HIS A 287 -2.84 20.65 -1.24
C HIS A 287 -1.64 20.01 -0.52
N ARG A 288 -1.00 19.00 -1.13
CA ARG A 288 0.12 18.28 -0.50
C ARG A 288 1.12 17.83 -1.54
N LEU A 289 2.23 18.56 -1.62
CA LEU A 289 3.31 18.30 -2.56
C LEU A 289 3.86 16.87 -2.40
N GLY A 290 4.22 16.25 -3.52
CA GLY A 290 4.77 14.91 -3.54
C GLY A 290 4.57 14.22 -4.88
N LEU A 291 4.92 12.93 -4.93
CA LEU A 291 4.93 12.13 -6.16
C LEU A 291 4.16 10.81 -6.01
N CYS A 292 3.36 10.63 -4.97
CA CYS A 292 2.63 9.38 -4.73
C CYS A 292 1.50 9.23 -5.74
N VAL A 293 0.58 10.20 -5.78
CA VAL A 293 -0.54 10.22 -6.72
C VAL A 293 -0.06 10.21 -8.19
N PRO A 294 0.90 11.07 -8.61
CA PRO A 294 1.44 11.00 -9.98
C PRO A 294 2.05 9.64 -10.35
N PHE A 295 2.74 8.99 -9.41
CA PHE A 295 3.31 7.66 -9.64
C PHE A 295 2.22 6.61 -9.87
N VAL A 296 1.24 6.55 -8.96
CA VAL A 296 0.13 5.59 -9.04
C VAL A 296 -0.68 5.82 -10.32
N ARG A 297 -0.94 7.08 -10.68
CA ARG A 297 -1.67 7.44 -11.92
C ARG A 297 -0.93 6.96 -13.17
N ARG A 298 0.36 7.29 -13.32
CA ARG A 298 1.14 6.85 -14.48
C ARG A 298 1.28 5.33 -14.55
N LEU A 299 1.44 4.68 -13.39
CA LEU A 299 1.48 3.22 -13.32
C LEU A 299 0.14 2.61 -13.76
N SER A 300 -0.99 3.19 -13.34
CA SER A 300 -2.33 2.75 -13.77
C SER A 300 -2.49 2.90 -15.28
N GLN A 301 -2.13 4.06 -15.83
CA GLN A 301 -2.23 4.35 -17.26
C GLN A 301 -1.44 3.36 -18.11
N ILE A 302 -0.22 3.01 -17.72
CA ILE A 302 0.61 2.12 -18.56
C ILE A 302 0.21 0.65 -18.43
N THR A 303 -0.25 0.22 -17.26
CA THR A 303 -0.57 -1.19 -16.99
C THR A 303 -2.04 -1.55 -17.22
N GLY A 304 -2.94 -0.55 -17.28
CA GLY A 304 -4.38 -0.80 -17.29
C GLY A 304 -4.96 -1.23 -15.94
N VAL A 305 -4.14 -1.30 -14.89
CA VAL A 305 -4.58 -1.64 -13.53
C VAL A 305 -5.11 -0.38 -12.85
N LYS A 306 -6.32 -0.43 -12.29
CA LYS A 306 -6.92 0.72 -11.62
C LYS A 306 -6.54 0.71 -10.14
N PHE A 307 -6.06 1.86 -9.66
CA PHE A 307 -5.82 2.10 -8.25
C PHE A 307 -6.62 3.32 -7.79
N THR A 308 -7.30 3.18 -6.66
CA THR A 308 -7.93 4.29 -5.95
C THR A 308 -7.24 4.47 -4.60
N ILE A 309 -7.02 5.72 -4.18
CA ILE A 309 -6.37 6.05 -2.90
C ILE A 309 -7.40 6.74 -2.01
N HIS A 310 -7.61 6.16 -0.84
CA HIS A 310 -8.53 6.60 0.21
C HIS A 310 -7.71 7.04 1.43
N SER A 311 -8.08 8.17 2.04
CA SER A 311 -7.41 8.68 3.25
C SER A 311 -8.37 9.34 4.21
#